data_AF-A0A3D5J171-F1
#
_entry.id   AF-A0A3D5J171-F1
#
_cell.length_a   1.000
_cell.length_b   1.000
_cell.length_c   1.000
_cell.angle_alpha   90.00
_cell.angle_beta   90.00
_cell.angle_gamma   90.00
#
_symmetry.space_group_name_H-M   'P 1'
#
loop_
_entity.id
_entity.type
_entity.pdbx_description
1 polymer ?
#
loop_
_entity_poly.entity_id
_entity_poly.type
_entity_poly.pdbx_seq_one_letter_code
_entity_poly.pdbx_strand_id
1 'polypeptide(L)'
;THSFGRSAKSLIERARKTIAKQLNVTAAEIIFTSGGTEADNLALNSAVRDLGVRRIITSEIEHHAVLYCVNQLKDCFDIEVEYVKLTAEGEVDLEDLGNRLEHSDVKTLVSLMHVNNEVGNKLDIKKVALLCKQNNALFHSDTVQSIG
;
A
#
# COMPACT_ATOMS: atom_id res chain seq x y z
N THR A 1 -40.22 0.41 6.24
CA THR A 1 -39.01 1.16 5.79
C THR A 1 -37.67 0.49 6.13
N HIS A 2 -37.63 -0.61 6.89
CA HIS A 2 -36.39 -1.35 7.23
C HIS A 2 -36.07 -2.58 6.33
N SER A 3 -36.94 -2.98 5.39
CA SER A 3 -36.72 -4.17 4.54
C SER A 3 -35.69 -3.92 3.43
N PHE A 4 -35.81 -2.80 2.71
CA PHE A 4 -34.91 -2.45 1.61
C PHE A 4 -33.46 -2.24 2.07
N GLY A 5 -33.26 -1.54 3.20
CA GLY A 5 -31.91 -1.37 3.78
C GLY A 5 -31.26 -2.68 4.24
N ARG A 6 -32.04 -3.63 4.78
CA ARG A 6 -31.54 -4.96 5.15
C ARG A 6 -31.16 -5.79 3.92
N SER A 7 -31.96 -5.70 2.85
CA SER A 7 -31.66 -6.39 1.59
C SER A 7 -30.37 -5.85 0.95
N ALA A 8 -30.22 -4.52 0.87
CA ALA A 8 -29.00 -3.88 0.36
C ALA A 8 -27.76 -4.26 1.19
N LYS A 9 -27.86 -4.21 2.53
CA LYS A 9 -26.77 -4.64 3.42
C LYS A 9 -26.39 -6.10 3.17
N SER A 10 -27.36 -6.99 2.99
CA SER A 10 -27.09 -8.40 2.70
C SER A 10 -26.33 -8.61 1.39
N LEU A 11 -26.63 -7.82 0.35
CA LEU A 11 -25.92 -7.88 -0.94
C LEU A 11 -24.47 -7.43 -0.80
N ILE A 12 -24.22 -6.31 -0.11
CA ILE A 12 -22.85 -5.81 0.13
C ILE A 12 -22.03 -6.82 0.93
N GLU A 13 -22.59 -7.38 1.99
CA GLU A 13 -21.89 -8.37 2.81
C GLU A 13 -21.63 -9.68 2.06
N ARG A 14 -22.50 -10.06 1.12
CA ARG A 14 -22.25 -11.19 0.23
C ARG A 14 -21.10 -10.89 -0.73
N ALA A 15 -21.09 -9.71 -1.36
CA ALA A 15 -19.99 -9.29 -2.23
C ALA A 15 -18.65 -9.27 -1.48
N ARG A 16 -18.64 -8.72 -0.26
CA ARG A 16 -17.47 -8.69 0.62
C ARG A 16 -16.90 -10.09 0.88
N LYS A 17 -17.77 -11.06 1.20
CA LYS A 17 -17.36 -12.46 1.42
C LYS A 17 -16.82 -13.12 0.15
N THR A 18 -17.39 -12.84 -1.01
CA THR A 18 -16.91 -13.37 -2.29
C THR A 18 -15.50 -12.88 -2.59
N ILE A 19 -15.26 -11.57 -2.47
CA ILE A 19 -13.94 -10.95 -2.69
C ILE A 19 -12.92 -11.50 -1.68
N ALA A 20 -13.28 -11.53 -0.39
CA ALA A 20 -12.42 -12.05 0.66
C ALA A 20 -11.96 -13.49 0.39
N LYS A 21 -12.87 -14.36 -0.09
CA LYS A 21 -12.53 -15.73 -0.49
C LYS A 21 -11.53 -15.79 -1.64
N GLN A 22 -11.68 -14.92 -2.65
CA GLN A 22 -10.78 -14.87 -3.81
C GLN A 22 -9.37 -14.40 -3.41
N LEU A 23 -9.29 -13.44 -2.51
CA LEU A 23 -8.03 -12.88 -2.01
C LEU A 23 -7.43 -13.67 -0.84
N ASN A 24 -8.12 -14.72 -0.37
CA ASN A 24 -7.74 -15.52 0.80
C ASN A 24 -7.54 -14.68 2.08
N VAL A 25 -8.45 -13.73 2.31
CA VAL A 25 -8.51 -12.87 3.50
C VAL A 25 -9.86 -13.03 4.21
N THR A 26 -9.99 -12.46 5.40
CA THR A 26 -11.25 -12.36 6.11
C THR A 26 -12.10 -11.21 5.56
N ALA A 27 -13.42 -11.33 5.67
CA ALA A 27 -14.32 -10.26 5.23
C ALA A 27 -14.09 -8.94 5.99
N ALA A 28 -13.62 -8.99 7.23
CA ALA A 28 -13.34 -7.81 8.06
C ALA A 28 -12.13 -7.00 7.56
N GLU A 29 -11.23 -7.60 6.78
CA GLU A 29 -10.08 -6.93 6.19
C GLU A 29 -10.43 -6.15 4.91
N ILE A 30 -11.61 -6.39 4.33
CA ILE A 30 -12.06 -5.71 3.11
C ILE A 30 -12.74 -4.39 3.48
N ILE A 31 -12.18 -3.28 3.02
CA ILE A 31 -12.81 -1.95 3.04
C ILE A 31 -13.18 -1.59 1.61
N PHE A 32 -14.43 -1.19 1.38
CA PHE A 32 -14.86 -0.72 0.06
C PHE A 32 -14.56 0.76 -0.08
N THR A 33 -13.90 1.13 -1.18
CA THR A 33 -13.64 2.50 -1.62
C THR A 33 -14.28 2.72 -3.00
N SER A 34 -14.28 3.95 -3.48
CA SER A 34 -14.75 4.36 -4.81
C SER A 34 -13.76 4.01 -5.93
N GLY A 35 -12.55 3.56 -5.60
CA GLY A 35 -11.52 3.17 -6.56
C GLY A 35 -10.12 3.06 -5.95
N GLY A 36 -9.13 2.72 -6.80
CA GLY A 36 -7.72 2.56 -6.39
C GLY A 36 -7.12 3.83 -5.80
N THR A 37 -7.35 5.00 -6.43
CA THR A 37 -6.87 6.29 -5.92
C THR A 37 -7.36 6.58 -4.50
N GLU A 38 -8.64 6.32 -4.19
CA GLU A 38 -9.15 6.51 -2.83
C GLU A 38 -8.53 5.48 -1.86
N ALA A 39 -8.33 4.23 -2.29
CA ALA A 39 -7.70 3.20 -1.47
C ALA A 39 -6.25 3.54 -1.11
N ASP A 40 -5.42 3.96 -2.08
CA ASP A 40 -4.04 4.38 -1.84
C ASP A 40 -3.99 5.56 -0.87
N ASN A 41 -4.82 6.58 -1.13
CA ASN A 41 -4.88 7.77 -0.30
C ASN A 41 -5.33 7.44 1.12
N LEU A 42 -6.33 6.56 1.28
CA LEU A 42 -6.79 6.11 2.59
C LEU A 42 -5.66 5.41 3.35
N ALA A 43 -4.95 4.46 2.72
CA ALA A 43 -3.87 3.72 3.36
C ALA A 43 -2.72 4.63 3.80
N LEU A 44 -2.25 5.51 2.92
CA LEU A 44 -1.14 6.43 3.18
C LEU A 44 -1.49 7.48 4.24
N ASN A 45 -2.66 8.12 4.12
CA ASN A 45 -3.09 9.11 5.10
C ASN A 45 -3.29 8.49 6.48
N SER A 46 -3.94 7.32 6.58
CA SER A 46 -4.14 6.67 7.87
C SER A 46 -2.85 6.18 8.49
N ALA A 47 -1.87 5.75 7.70
CA ALA A 47 -0.55 5.40 8.22
C ALA A 47 0.14 6.60 8.91
N VAL A 48 0.14 7.76 8.28
CA VAL A 48 0.77 8.97 8.83
C VAL A 48 -0.05 9.55 9.98
N ARG A 49 -1.32 9.87 9.74
CA ARG A 49 -2.17 10.60 10.68
C ARG A 49 -2.60 9.75 11.87
N ASP A 50 -2.99 8.50 11.62
CA ASP A 50 -3.68 7.68 12.61
C ASP A 50 -2.73 6.67 13.27
N LEU A 51 -1.75 6.14 12.51
CA LEU A 51 -0.73 5.22 13.04
C LEU A 51 0.57 5.91 13.45
N GLY A 52 0.74 7.20 13.16
CA GLY A 52 1.94 7.97 13.56
C GLY A 52 3.21 7.56 12.81
N VAL A 53 3.09 7.09 11.57
CA VAL A 53 4.24 6.91 10.67
C VAL A 53 4.91 8.26 10.43
N ARG A 54 6.24 8.27 10.54
CA ARG A 54 7.08 9.47 10.35
C ARG A 54 8.05 9.37 9.19
N ARG A 55 8.13 8.20 8.56
CA ARG A 55 8.97 7.93 7.39
C ARG A 55 8.22 7.06 6.38
N ILE A 56 8.24 7.45 5.12
CA ILE A 56 7.73 6.64 4.01
C ILE A 56 8.90 6.31 3.08
N ILE A 57 9.08 5.01 2.80
CA ILE A 57 9.99 4.54 1.76
C ILE A 57 9.14 4.08 0.57
N THR A 58 9.37 4.66 -0.60
CA THR A 58 8.62 4.37 -1.82
C THR A 58 9.53 4.35 -3.04
N SER A 59 9.00 4.21 -4.26
CA SER A 59 9.79 4.21 -5.50
C SER A 59 9.42 5.40 -6.41
N GLU A 60 10.31 5.77 -7.33
CA GLU A 60 10.01 6.84 -8.30
C GLU A 60 9.03 6.39 -9.40
N ILE A 61 8.82 5.08 -9.54
CA ILE A 61 8.01 4.48 -10.60
C ILE A 61 6.57 4.18 -10.15
N GLU A 62 6.17 4.65 -8.97
CA GLU A 62 4.81 4.46 -8.45
C GLU A 62 3.75 5.23 -9.28
N HIS A 63 2.51 4.76 -9.20
CA HIS A 63 1.39 5.49 -9.78
C HIS A 63 1.22 6.88 -9.13
N HIS A 64 0.75 7.87 -9.90
CA HIS A 64 0.56 9.25 -9.43
C HIS A 64 -0.32 9.36 -8.18
N ALA A 65 -1.26 8.42 -7.97
CA ALA A 65 -2.08 8.38 -6.76
C ALA A 65 -1.25 8.23 -5.47
N VAL A 66 -0.16 7.45 -5.52
CA VAL A 66 0.79 7.27 -4.42
C VAL A 66 1.74 8.48 -4.35
N LEU A 67 2.39 8.84 -5.46
CA LEU A 67 3.40 9.91 -5.47
C LEU A 67 2.85 11.26 -4.99
N TYR A 68 1.68 11.68 -5.48
CA TYR A 68 1.07 12.94 -5.05
C TYR A 68 0.62 12.90 -3.59
N CYS A 69 0.11 11.76 -3.13
CA CYS A 69 -0.28 11.59 -1.73
C CYS A 69 0.93 11.68 -0.80
N VAL A 70 2.02 10.98 -1.11
CA VAL A 70 3.27 11.00 -0.33
C VAL A 70 3.86 12.41 -0.28
N ASN A 71 3.90 13.14 -1.40
CA ASN A 71 4.37 14.51 -1.44
C ASN A 71 3.51 15.44 -0.58
N GLN A 72 2.19 15.33 -0.67
CA GLN A 72 1.28 16.10 0.19
C GLN A 72 1.49 15.78 1.67
N LEU A 73 1.68 14.51 2.02
CA LEU A 73 1.92 14.07 3.40
C LEU A 73 3.23 14.61 3.95
N LYS A 74 4.30 14.61 3.14
CA LYS A 74 5.57 15.25 3.46
C LYS A 74 5.37 16.71 3.85
N ASP A 75 4.69 17.49 3.01
CA ASP A 75 4.51 18.93 3.23
C ASP A 75 3.59 19.24 4.42
N CYS A 76 2.55 18.42 4.63
CA CYS A 76 1.53 18.65 5.65
C CYS A 76 1.92 18.15 7.06
N PHE A 77 2.73 17.09 7.14
CA PHE A 77 3.03 16.41 8.41
C PHE A 77 4.52 16.35 8.76
N ASP A 78 5.39 16.94 7.92
CA ASP A 78 6.85 16.99 8.08
C ASP A 78 7.43 15.58 8.30
N ILE A 79 7.03 14.64 7.43
CA ILE A 79 7.53 13.27 7.43
C ILE A 79 8.72 13.13 6.48
N GLU A 80 9.60 12.18 6.79
CA GLU A 80 10.67 11.80 5.88
C GLU A 80 10.12 10.97 4.72
N VAL A 81 10.58 11.27 3.51
CA VAL A 81 10.26 10.47 2.31
C VAL A 81 11.57 10.07 1.64
N GLU A 82 11.77 8.77 1.53
CA GLU A 82 12.91 8.18 0.85
C GLU A 82 12.45 7.42 -0.40
N TYR A 83 13.25 7.50 -1.46
CA TYR A 83 13.03 6.74 -2.69
C TYR A 83 14.06 5.63 -2.78
N VAL A 84 13.59 4.39 -2.84
CA VAL A 84 14.42 3.21 -3.08
C VAL A 84 15.02 3.30 -4.48
N LYS A 85 16.28 2.86 -4.61
CA LYS A 85 16.94 2.79 -5.91
C LYS A 85 16.24 1.79 -6.83
N LEU A 86 16.43 2.02 -8.12
CA LEU A 86 16.02 1.10 -9.17
C LEU A 86 17.25 0.44 -9.77
N THR A 87 17.13 -0.83 -10.15
CA THR A 87 18.14 -1.53 -10.95
C THR A 87 18.19 -0.96 -12.37
N ALA A 88 19.17 -1.38 -13.17
CA ALA A 88 19.26 -0.96 -14.57
C ALA A 88 18.04 -1.40 -15.41
N GLU A 89 17.36 -2.45 -14.96
CA GLU A 89 16.15 -3.02 -15.55
C GLU A 89 14.87 -2.32 -15.06
N GLY A 90 14.97 -1.31 -14.19
CA GLY A 90 13.83 -0.60 -13.63
C GLY A 90 13.09 -1.40 -12.55
N GLU A 91 13.76 -2.35 -11.89
CA GLU A 91 13.21 -3.08 -10.76
C GLU A 91 13.57 -2.39 -9.44
N VAL A 92 12.73 -2.57 -8.41
CA VAL A 92 13.06 -2.08 -7.06
C VAL A 92 14.26 -2.84 -6.50
N ASP A 93 15.31 -2.12 -6.11
CA ASP A 93 16.48 -2.69 -5.47
C ASP A 93 16.17 -3.08 -4.02
N LEU A 94 16.01 -4.39 -3.78
CA LEU A 94 15.69 -4.93 -2.45
C LEU A 94 16.88 -4.86 -1.48
N GLU A 95 18.11 -4.77 -1.97
CA GLU A 95 19.30 -4.58 -1.14
C GLU A 95 19.33 -3.13 -0.62
N ASP A 96 19.09 -2.16 -1.50
CA ASP A 96 18.92 -0.74 -1.11
C ASP A 96 17.75 -0.55 -0.12
N LEU A 97 16.61 -1.22 -0.36
CA LEU A 97 15.48 -1.21 0.58
C LEU A 97 15.87 -1.76 1.95
N GLY A 98 16.61 -2.88 1.98
CA GLY A 98 17.10 -3.48 3.22
C GLY A 98 17.99 -2.51 4.00
N ASN A 99 18.98 -1.93 3.33
CA ASN A 99 19.92 -0.97 3.93
C ASN A 99 19.23 0.28 4.50
N ARG A 100 18.14 0.75 3.88
CA ARG A 100 17.36 1.91 4.39
C ARG A 100 16.48 1.56 5.59
N LEU A 101 16.00 0.33 5.63
CA LEU A 101 15.22 -0.19 6.75
C LEU A 101 16.11 -0.49 7.95
N GLU A 102 17.34 -0.94 7.72
CA GLU A 102 18.32 -1.18 8.76
C GLU A 102 18.62 0.09 9.56
N HIS A 103 18.81 -0.08 10.87
CA HIS A 103 19.28 0.96 11.79
C HIS A 103 18.39 2.22 11.93
N SER A 104 17.10 2.13 11.62
CA SER A 104 16.15 3.22 11.88
C SER A 104 15.11 2.84 12.92
N ASP A 105 15.00 3.65 13.98
CA ASP A 105 13.94 3.55 14.98
C ASP A 105 12.66 4.29 14.57
N VAL A 106 12.68 4.95 13.40
CA VAL A 106 11.55 5.75 12.92
C VAL A 106 10.44 4.82 12.45
N LYS A 107 9.21 5.05 12.92
CA LYS A 107 8.05 4.29 12.46
C LYS A 107 7.84 4.50 10.97
N THR A 108 8.09 3.44 10.20
CA THR A 108 8.22 3.49 8.75
C THR A 108 7.07 2.77 8.05
N LEU A 109 6.59 3.34 6.94
CA LEU A 109 5.76 2.65 5.96
C LEU A 109 6.55 2.47 4.67
N VAL A 110 6.64 1.24 4.17
CA VAL A 110 7.07 0.95 2.81
C VAL A 110 5.83 0.90 1.92
N SER A 111 5.81 1.69 0.84
CA SER A 111 4.73 1.67 -0.16
C SER A 111 5.31 1.42 -1.53
N LEU A 112 5.08 0.23 -2.09
CA LEU A 112 5.62 -0.19 -3.39
C LEU A 112 4.57 -0.88 -4.25
N MET A 113 4.40 -0.45 -5.49
CA MET A 113 3.45 -1.05 -6.42
C MET A 113 3.84 -2.49 -6.79
N HIS A 114 2.84 -3.36 -6.94
CA HIS A 114 3.06 -4.78 -7.25
C HIS A 114 3.50 -5.01 -8.69
N VAL A 115 2.82 -4.37 -9.64
CA VAL A 115 3.08 -4.49 -11.06
C VAL A 115 3.20 -3.09 -11.61
N ASN A 116 4.35 -2.79 -12.21
CA ASN A 116 4.57 -1.49 -12.82
C ASN A 116 3.87 -1.42 -14.18
N ASN A 117 3.11 -0.34 -14.39
CA ASN A 117 2.23 -0.17 -15.55
C ASN A 117 2.97 0.27 -16.82
N GLU A 118 4.22 0.71 -16.70
CA GLU A 118 5.03 1.23 -17.79
C GLU A 118 6.07 0.21 -18.26
N VAL A 119 6.75 -0.44 -17.31
CA VAL A 119 7.84 -1.39 -17.60
C VAL A 119 7.37 -2.86 -17.54
N GLY A 120 6.27 -3.16 -16.85
CA GLY A 120 5.73 -4.52 -16.71
C GLY A 120 6.43 -5.38 -15.65
N ASN A 121 7.38 -4.80 -14.90
CA ASN A 121 8.11 -5.50 -13.84
C ASN A 121 7.18 -5.84 -12.67
N LYS A 122 7.39 -7.02 -12.07
CA LYS A 122 6.60 -7.54 -10.95
C LYS A 122 7.43 -7.59 -9.68
N LEU A 123 6.98 -6.90 -8.65
CA LEU A 123 7.60 -6.88 -7.33
C LEU A 123 7.39 -8.22 -6.60
N ASP A 124 8.45 -8.74 -5.98
CA ASP A 124 8.34 -9.88 -5.06
C ASP A 124 7.78 -9.40 -3.70
N ILE A 125 6.45 -9.24 -3.64
CA ILE A 125 5.71 -8.81 -2.44
C ILE A 125 6.07 -9.65 -1.21
N LYS A 126 6.34 -10.96 -1.38
CA LYS A 126 6.65 -11.84 -0.25
C LYS A 126 8.00 -11.49 0.37
N LYS A 127 9.02 -11.23 -0.45
CA LYS A 127 10.33 -10.76 0.04
C LYS A 127 10.23 -9.41 0.69
N VAL A 128 9.53 -8.46 0.07
CA VAL A 128 9.34 -7.11 0.63
C VAL A 128 8.60 -7.16 1.96
N ALA A 129 7.51 -7.92 2.04
CA ALA A 129 6.75 -8.08 3.28
C ALA A 129 7.59 -8.71 4.40
N LEU A 130 8.43 -9.71 4.08
CA LEU A 130 9.34 -10.32 5.04
C LEU A 130 10.37 -9.31 5.56
N LEU A 131 10.97 -8.55 4.65
CA LEU A 131 11.96 -7.52 4.97
C LEU A 131 11.36 -6.40 5.84
N CYS A 132 10.16 -5.92 5.50
CA CYS A 132 9.43 -4.94 6.30
C CYS A 132 9.12 -5.49 7.70
N LYS A 133 8.64 -6.74 7.77
CA LYS A 133 8.33 -7.40 9.04
C LYS A 133 9.55 -7.58 9.94
N GLN A 134 10.70 -7.93 9.36
CA GLN A 134 11.98 -8.06 10.10
C GLN A 134 12.45 -6.72 10.69
N ASN A 135 12.14 -5.61 10.01
CA ASN A 135 12.52 -4.26 10.44
C ASN A 135 11.37 -3.48 11.10
N ASN A 136 10.30 -4.16 11.53
CA ASN A 136 9.13 -3.55 12.18
C ASN A 136 8.50 -2.38 11.40
N ALA A 137 8.59 -2.44 10.06
CA ALA A 137 7.97 -1.48 9.15
C ALA A 137 6.59 -1.98 8.69
N LEU A 138 5.67 -1.04 8.47
CA LEU A 138 4.41 -1.31 7.79
C LEU A 138 4.67 -1.47 6.30
N PHE A 139 3.83 -2.26 5.62
CA PHE A 139 3.93 -2.45 4.18
C PHE A 139 2.58 -2.23 3.51
N HIS A 140 2.58 -1.40 2.47
CA HIS A 140 1.48 -1.13 1.56
C HIS A 140 1.92 -1.47 0.13
N SER A 141 1.00 -1.97 -0.68
CA SER A 141 1.26 -2.23 -2.10
C SER A 141 0.04 -1.89 -2.94
N ASP A 142 0.24 -1.03 -3.94
CA ASP A 142 -0.76 -0.83 -5.00
C ASP A 142 -0.80 -2.09 -5.87
N THR A 143 -1.94 -2.78 -5.82
CA THR A 143 -2.19 -4.04 -6.52
C THR A 143 -3.24 -3.92 -7.62
N VAL A 144 -3.67 -2.70 -7.98
CA VAL A 144 -4.77 -2.43 -8.94
C VAL A 144 -4.58 -3.20 -10.26
N GLN A 145 -3.33 -3.41 -10.66
CA GLN A 145 -2.96 -3.97 -11.97
C GLN A 145 -2.64 -5.46 -11.90
N SER A 146 -2.73 -6.05 -10.71
CA SER A 146 -2.41 -7.45 -10.45
C SER A 146 -3.62 -8.30 -10.06
N ILE A 147 -4.75 -7.68 -9.75
CA ILE A 147 -6.01 -8.38 -9.45
C ILE A 147 -6.63 -8.84 -10.77
N GLY A 148 -6.57 -10.15 -11.02
CA GLY A 148 -7.03 -10.82 -12.24
C GLY A 148 -6.42 -12.21 -12.36
#